data_AF-A0A7X6YSZ5-F1
#
_entry.id   AF-A0A7X6YSZ5-F1
#
_cell.length_a   1.000
_cell.length_b   1.000
_cell.length_c   1.000
_cell.angle_alpha   90.00
_cell.angle_beta   90.00
_cell.angle_gamma   90.00
#
_symmetry.space_group_name_H-M   'P 1'
#
loop_
_entity.id
_entity.type
_entity.pdbx_description
1 polymer ?
#
loop_
_entity_poly.entity_id
_entity_poly.type
_entity_poly.pdbx_seq_one_letter_code
_entity_poly.pdbx_strand_id
1 'polypeptide(L)'
;MKIKTLSLLILAFVLHWQNIKAEGDEWSNLALSADVSTSFCSSWEKLEAVNDGKVASVSMENPRTYPVYGNWNDPTNYGVTNWVQYEWPYAHQIKEISVFWFVDAGGGLSKPTETLVEYWFGSQWISLDSI
;
A
#
# COMPACT_ATOMS: atom_id res chain seq x y z
N MET A 1 56.82 -40.84 -25.35
CA MET A 1 55.36 -40.92 -25.12
C MET A 1 54.93 -39.69 -24.33
N LYS A 2 54.29 -38.69 -24.96
CA LYS A 2 53.90 -37.43 -24.30
C LYS A 2 52.54 -37.61 -23.63
N ILE A 3 52.50 -37.59 -22.30
CA ILE A 3 51.26 -37.60 -21.53
C ILE A 3 50.67 -36.19 -21.65
N LYS A 4 49.51 -36.06 -22.31
CA LYS A 4 48.70 -34.84 -22.28
C LYS A 4 48.04 -34.77 -20.91
N THR A 5 48.32 -33.71 -20.15
CA THR A 5 47.69 -33.43 -18.87
C THR A 5 46.18 -33.30 -19.07
N LEU A 6 45.39 -34.08 -18.32
CA LEU A 6 43.95 -33.92 -18.21
C LEU A 6 43.69 -33.04 -16.97
N SER A 7 43.32 -31.78 -17.17
CA SER A 7 42.89 -30.90 -16.08
C SER A 7 41.39 -31.11 -15.85
N LEU A 8 41.04 -31.75 -14.74
CA LEU A 8 39.67 -31.84 -14.26
C LEU A 8 39.42 -30.68 -13.28
N LEU A 9 38.60 -29.70 -13.69
CA LEU A 9 38.16 -28.62 -12.81
C LEU A 9 36.89 -29.09 -12.08
N ILE A 10 37.01 -29.55 -10.83
CA ILE A 10 35.87 -29.84 -9.97
C ILE A 10 35.49 -28.53 -9.27
N LEU A 11 34.42 -27.86 -9.72
CA LEU A 11 33.76 -26.83 -8.91
C LEU A 11 33.06 -27.54 -7.74
N ALA A 12 33.74 -27.61 -6.59
CA ALA A 12 33.09 -27.96 -5.35
C ALA A 12 32.20 -26.78 -4.93
N PHE A 13 30.90 -26.85 -5.21
CA PHE A 13 29.92 -26.05 -4.47
C PHE A 13 30.01 -26.51 -3.01
N VAL A 14 30.73 -25.75 -2.19
CA VAL A 14 30.56 -25.83 -0.74
C VAL A 14 29.16 -25.31 -0.49
N LEU A 15 28.19 -26.22 -0.42
CA LEU A 15 26.90 -25.96 0.19
C LEU A 15 27.21 -25.58 1.64
N HIS A 16 27.39 -24.29 1.88
CA HIS A 16 27.20 -23.73 3.20
C HIS A 16 25.73 -23.97 3.50
N TRP A 17 25.46 -25.04 4.25
CA TRP A 17 24.21 -25.23 4.95
C TRP A 17 24.11 -24.13 5.99
N GLN A 18 23.82 -22.91 5.52
CA GLN A 18 23.19 -21.93 6.36
C GLN A 18 21.81 -22.51 6.63
N ASN A 19 21.48 -22.68 7.91
CA ASN A 19 20.11 -22.92 8.31
C ASN A 19 19.29 -21.75 7.77
N ILE A 20 18.72 -21.90 6.57
CA ILE A 20 17.63 -21.06 6.12
C ILE A 20 16.51 -21.47 7.06
N LYS A 21 16.40 -20.76 8.19
CA LYS A 21 15.10 -20.64 8.83
C LYS A 21 14.21 -20.15 7.69
N ALA A 22 13.16 -20.89 7.38
CA ALA A 22 12.07 -20.31 6.62
C ALA A 22 11.75 -19.00 7.35
N GLU A 23 12.06 -17.87 6.71
CA GLU A 23 11.42 -16.62 7.07
C GLU A 23 9.94 -16.98 7.09
N GLY A 24 9.29 -16.84 8.24
CA GLY A 24 7.84 -16.85 8.23
C GLY A 24 7.41 -15.87 7.15
N ASP A 25 6.32 -16.16 6.45
CA ASP A 25 5.68 -15.17 5.57
C ASP A 25 5.26 -13.98 6.45
N GLU A 26 6.20 -13.07 6.73
CA GLU A 26 5.98 -11.82 7.44
C GLU A 26 5.33 -10.89 6.42
N TRP A 27 4.00 -10.91 6.38
CA TRP A 27 3.22 -9.96 5.60
C TRP A 27 3.50 -8.56 6.12
N SER A 28 4.25 -7.77 5.35
CA SER A 28 4.50 -6.36 5.66
C SER A 28 3.42 -5.47 5.05
N ASN A 29 3.01 -4.42 5.76
CA ASN A 29 2.14 -3.39 5.20
C ASN A 29 2.92 -2.53 4.18
N LEU A 30 2.71 -2.80 2.89
CA LEU A 30 3.37 -2.10 1.78
C LEU A 30 2.94 -0.62 1.66
N ALA A 31 1.79 -0.24 2.21
CA ALA A 31 1.30 1.14 2.15
C ALA A 31 2.33 2.13 2.73
N LEU A 32 3.04 1.72 3.80
CA LEU A 32 3.96 2.57 4.56
C LEU A 32 5.19 3.05 3.78
N SER A 33 5.52 2.38 2.67
CA SER A 33 6.66 2.73 1.82
C SER A 33 6.26 3.29 0.46
N ALA A 34 4.96 3.49 0.22
CA ALA A 34 4.47 4.02 -1.04
C ALA A 34 4.62 5.54 -1.10
N ASP A 35 4.91 6.05 -2.29
CA ASP A 35 4.61 7.45 -2.61
C ASP A 35 3.10 7.59 -2.83
N VAL A 36 2.47 8.55 -2.15
CA VAL A 36 1.02 8.73 -2.19
C VAL A 36 0.63 10.00 -2.92
N SER A 37 -0.43 9.90 -3.72
CA SER A 37 -1.07 11.04 -4.38
C SER A 37 -2.58 10.91 -4.32
N THR A 38 -3.31 12.00 -4.58
CA THR A 38 -4.78 12.01 -4.53
C THR A 38 -5.35 13.00 -5.53
N SER A 39 -6.61 12.80 -5.94
CA SER A 39 -7.38 13.81 -6.68
C SER A 39 -7.57 15.09 -5.89
N PHE A 40 -7.76 14.97 -4.56
CA PHE A 40 -8.05 16.10 -3.69
C PHE A 40 -7.85 15.73 -2.21
N CYS A 41 -7.20 16.62 -1.47
CA CYS A 41 -7.16 16.59 0.00
C CYS A 41 -7.61 17.96 0.52
N SER A 42 -8.53 17.99 1.48
CA SER A 42 -8.94 19.22 2.15
C SER A 42 -7.72 19.89 2.80
N SER A 43 -7.63 21.22 2.75
CA SER A 43 -6.42 21.94 3.19
C SER A 43 -6.11 21.85 4.69
N TRP A 44 -7.06 21.38 5.51
CA TRP A 44 -6.88 21.10 6.94
C TRP A 44 -6.67 19.62 7.26
N GLU A 45 -6.74 18.74 6.26
CA GLU A 45 -6.48 17.30 6.40
C GLU A 45 -5.07 16.97 5.89
N LYS A 46 -4.64 15.70 6.04
CA LYS A 46 -3.30 15.26 5.64
C LYS A 46 -3.36 14.06 4.72
N LEU A 47 -2.74 14.16 3.54
CA LEU A 47 -2.64 13.05 2.61
C LEU A 47 -1.82 11.90 3.19
N GLU A 48 -0.72 12.21 3.87
CA GLU A 48 0.21 11.23 4.44
C GLU A 48 -0.42 10.39 5.54
N ALA A 49 -1.59 10.76 6.07
CA ALA A 49 -2.32 9.95 7.05
C ALA A 49 -2.76 8.59 6.48
N VAL A 50 -2.83 8.43 5.16
CA VAL A 50 -3.17 7.14 4.55
C VAL A 50 -2.04 6.11 4.67
N ASN A 51 -0.80 6.55 4.89
CA ASN A 51 0.38 5.69 4.95
C ASN A 51 1.35 5.97 6.12
N ASP A 52 0.95 6.71 7.16
CA ASP A 52 1.84 7.06 8.28
C ASP A 52 1.95 5.98 9.37
N GLY A 53 1.24 4.86 9.20
CA GLY A 53 1.24 3.73 10.13
C GLY A 53 0.45 3.96 11.41
N LYS A 54 -0.35 5.03 11.49
CA LYS A 54 -1.20 5.32 12.65
C LYS A 54 -2.66 5.07 12.31
N VAL A 55 -3.31 4.25 13.13
CA VAL A 55 -4.73 3.94 12.99
C VAL A 55 -5.39 4.16 14.33
N ALA A 56 -6.46 4.96 14.35
CA ALA A 56 -7.26 5.16 15.55
C ALA A 56 -8.00 3.86 15.93
N SER A 57 -8.30 3.66 17.21
CA SER A 57 -9.06 2.48 17.66
C SER A 57 -10.55 2.57 17.32
N VAL A 58 -11.07 3.77 17.08
CA VAL A 58 -12.47 4.04 16.76
C VAL A 58 -12.58 5.16 15.73
N SER A 59 -13.64 5.15 14.92
CA SER A 59 -14.02 6.31 14.11
C SER A 59 -14.83 7.31 14.96
N MET A 60 -15.06 8.52 14.45
CA MET A 60 -15.82 9.58 15.13
C MET A 60 -15.21 10.08 16.45
N GLU A 61 -13.94 9.77 16.73
CA GLU A 61 -13.24 10.35 17.87
C GLU A 61 -13.14 11.88 17.75
N ASN A 62 -13.41 12.57 18.85
CA ASN A 62 -13.30 14.03 18.95
C ASN A 62 -12.80 14.41 20.36
N PRO A 63 -11.58 14.97 20.50
CA PRO A 63 -10.63 15.31 19.44
C PRO A 63 -10.04 14.05 18.76
N ARG A 64 -9.56 14.21 17.52
CA ARG A 64 -8.86 13.15 16.79
C ARG A 64 -7.52 12.82 17.48
N THR A 65 -7.21 11.54 17.60
CA THR A 65 -5.95 11.01 18.15
C THR A 65 -4.83 11.17 17.14
N TYR A 66 -5.12 10.95 15.85
CA TYR A 66 -4.17 11.05 14.75
C TYR A 66 -4.70 11.95 13.62
N PRO A 67 -3.82 12.48 12.75
CA PRO A 67 -4.24 13.09 11.49
C PRO A 67 -5.06 12.10 10.65
N VAL A 68 -5.93 12.62 9.80
CA VAL A 68 -6.71 11.81 8.85
C VAL A 68 -6.57 12.39 7.46
N TYR A 69 -6.81 11.55 6.46
CA TYR A 69 -7.08 11.99 5.10
C TYR A 69 -8.58 12.32 4.97
N GLY A 70 -8.88 13.41 4.26
CA GLY A 70 -10.24 13.80 3.98
C GLY A 70 -10.29 14.59 2.68
N ASN A 71 -11.35 14.35 1.90
CA ASN A 71 -11.55 14.91 0.58
C ASN A 71 -12.79 15.82 0.52
N TRP A 72 -13.21 16.37 1.66
CA TRP A 72 -14.33 17.31 1.69
C TRP A 72 -13.97 18.58 0.90
N ASN A 73 -14.68 18.81 -0.20
CA ASN A 73 -14.39 19.86 -1.16
C ASN A 73 -15.62 20.73 -1.45
N ASP A 74 -16.19 21.38 -0.45
CA ASP A 74 -17.42 22.17 -0.57
C ASP A 74 -18.67 21.35 -1.02
N PRO A 75 -19.90 21.72 -0.61
CA PRO A 75 -21.10 20.99 -1.00
C PRO A 75 -21.35 20.90 -2.52
N THR A 76 -20.77 21.80 -3.31
CA THR A 76 -20.91 21.79 -4.78
C THR A 76 -20.18 20.64 -5.48
N ASN A 77 -19.24 19.96 -4.81
CA ASN A 77 -18.51 18.81 -5.36
C ASN A 77 -19.01 17.46 -4.81
N TYR A 78 -20.20 17.43 -4.21
CA TYR A 78 -20.80 16.16 -3.78
C TYR A 78 -21.10 15.25 -4.99
N GLY A 79 -20.89 13.95 -4.79
CA GLY A 79 -21.07 12.94 -5.84
C GLY A 79 -19.87 12.81 -6.80
N VAL A 80 -18.78 13.55 -6.58
CA VAL A 80 -17.54 13.38 -7.34
C VAL A 80 -16.74 12.21 -6.78
N THR A 81 -16.36 11.28 -7.65
CA THR A 81 -15.40 10.23 -7.31
C THR A 81 -14.03 10.85 -7.05
N ASN A 82 -13.50 10.63 -5.85
CA ASN A 82 -12.15 11.00 -5.47
C ASN A 82 -11.30 9.74 -5.30
N TRP A 83 -10.01 9.86 -5.57
CA TRP A 83 -9.08 8.74 -5.52
C TRP A 83 -7.86 9.04 -4.66
N VAL A 84 -7.26 7.99 -4.12
CA VAL A 84 -5.92 7.98 -3.53
C VAL A 84 -5.13 6.91 -4.26
N GLN A 85 -3.93 7.25 -4.70
CA GLN A 85 -3.02 6.37 -5.42
C GLN A 85 -1.80 6.09 -4.55
N TYR A 86 -1.41 4.83 -4.52
CA TYR A 86 -0.17 4.35 -3.92
C TYR A 86 0.76 3.89 -5.03
N GLU A 87 1.98 4.41 -5.03
CA GLU A 87 2.99 4.10 -6.03
C GLU A 87 4.25 3.54 -5.36
N TRP A 88 4.84 2.54 -5.99
CA TRP A 88 6.10 1.92 -5.57
C TRP A 88 7.06 1.90 -6.76
N PRO A 89 8.38 1.92 -6.51
CA PRO A 89 9.38 1.87 -7.58
C PRO A 89 9.39 0.55 -8.35
N TYR A 90 8.80 -0.52 -7.80
CA TYR A 90 8.74 -1.85 -8.40
C TYR A 90 7.36 -2.48 -8.20
N ALA A 91 7.02 -3.44 -9.05
CA ALA A 91 5.78 -4.19 -8.92
C ALA A 91 5.81 -5.07 -7.66
N HIS A 92 4.71 -5.07 -6.91
CA HIS A 92 4.54 -5.87 -5.69
C HIS A 92 3.41 -6.88 -5.83
N GLN A 93 3.56 -8.01 -5.15
CA GLN A 93 2.43 -8.90 -4.89
C GLN A 93 1.67 -8.37 -3.67
N ILE A 94 0.45 -7.88 -3.89
CA ILE A 94 -0.47 -7.48 -2.83
C ILE A 94 -1.44 -8.64 -2.60
N LYS A 95 -1.51 -9.13 -1.37
CA LYS A 95 -2.42 -10.23 -0.99
C LYS A 95 -3.69 -9.75 -0.31
N GLU A 96 -3.65 -8.59 0.32
CA GLU A 96 -4.76 -8.03 1.08
C GLU A 96 -4.75 -6.51 0.98
N ILE A 97 -5.95 -5.93 0.96
CA ILE A 97 -6.19 -4.50 1.04
C ILE A 97 -7.22 -4.31 2.15
N SER A 98 -6.95 -3.40 3.08
CA SER A 98 -7.86 -3.03 4.14
C SER A 98 -7.88 -1.52 4.29
N VAL A 99 -9.04 -0.94 4.51
CA VAL A 99 -9.19 0.51 4.71
C VAL A 99 -9.93 0.77 6.01
N PHE A 100 -9.37 1.70 6.81
CA PHE A 100 -10.05 2.27 7.95
C PHE A 100 -10.78 3.55 7.52
N TRP A 101 -12.11 3.51 7.51
CA TRP A 101 -12.93 4.67 7.18
C TRP A 101 -13.15 5.56 8.42
N PHE A 102 -12.42 6.67 8.48
CA PHE A 102 -12.73 7.70 9.46
C PHE A 102 -14.02 8.44 9.07
N VAL A 103 -14.96 8.51 10.01
CA VAL A 103 -16.17 9.31 9.90
C VAL A 103 -16.03 10.45 10.89
N ASP A 104 -16.27 11.67 10.43
CA ASP A 104 -16.27 12.84 11.27
C ASP A 104 -17.56 12.90 12.10
N ALA A 105 -17.44 13.19 13.40
CA ALA A 105 -18.59 13.32 14.29
C ALA A 105 -19.54 14.46 13.88
N GLY A 106 -19.00 15.51 13.22
CA GLY A 106 -19.76 16.62 12.66
C GLY A 106 -20.40 16.36 11.29
N GLY A 107 -20.13 15.20 10.68
CA GLY A 107 -20.71 14.79 9.39
C GLY A 107 -20.01 15.33 8.14
N GLY A 108 -18.85 16.00 8.28
CA GLY A 108 -18.10 16.52 7.12
C GLY A 108 -17.39 15.43 6.30
N LEU A 109 -16.89 14.38 6.96
CA LEU A 109 -16.31 13.19 6.34
C LEU A 109 -17.17 11.98 6.69
N SER A 110 -17.52 11.18 5.67
CA SER A 110 -18.32 9.97 5.83
C SER A 110 -17.72 8.85 4.97
N LYS A 111 -18.10 7.61 5.29
CA LYS A 111 -17.75 6.47 4.44
C LYS A 111 -18.36 6.65 3.04
N PRO A 112 -17.66 6.24 1.98
CA PRO A 112 -18.21 6.27 0.63
C PRO A 112 -19.41 5.32 0.49
N THR A 113 -20.29 5.60 -0.47
CA THR A 113 -21.39 4.69 -0.86
C THR A 113 -20.92 3.61 -1.82
N GLU A 114 -19.88 3.92 -2.60
CA GLU A 114 -19.27 3.05 -3.60
C GLU A 114 -17.75 3.19 -3.52
N THR A 115 -17.06 2.07 -3.65
CA THR A 115 -15.60 1.98 -3.65
C THR A 115 -15.16 1.17 -4.85
N LEU A 116 -13.97 1.49 -5.36
CA LEU A 116 -13.32 0.75 -6.42
C LEU A 116 -11.83 0.70 -6.13
N VAL A 117 -11.29 -0.51 -6.19
CA VAL A 117 -9.85 -0.77 -6.19
C VAL A 117 -9.43 -1.05 -7.62
N GLU A 118 -8.41 -0.35 -8.07
CA GLU A 118 -7.77 -0.56 -9.36
C GLU A 118 -6.27 -0.76 -9.15
N TYR A 119 -5.64 -1.49 -10.07
CA TYR A 119 -4.18 -1.60 -10.13
C TYR A 119 -3.67 -1.26 -11.52
N TRP A 120 -2.47 -0.68 -11.57
CA TRP A 120 -1.84 -0.36 -12.84
C TRP A 120 -1.23 -1.61 -13.47
N PHE A 121 -1.56 -1.87 -14.74
CA PHE A 121 -1.00 -2.96 -15.52
C PHE A 121 -0.42 -2.46 -16.84
N GLY A 122 0.81 -1.93 -16.77
CA GLY A 122 1.63 -1.53 -17.92
C GLY A 122 1.18 -0.24 -18.62
N SER A 123 -0.08 -0.20 -19.07
CA SER A 123 -0.63 0.92 -19.85
C SER A 123 -2.07 1.29 -19.47
N GLN A 124 -2.68 0.60 -18.52
CA GLN A 124 -4.06 0.81 -18.13
C GLN A 124 -4.29 0.46 -16.66
N TRP A 125 -5.30 1.08 -16.07
CA TRP A 125 -5.87 0.66 -14.80
C TRP A 125 -6.80 -0.53 -15.03
N ILE A 126 -6.68 -1.55 -14.19
CA ILE A 126 -7.55 -2.72 -14.18
C ILE A 126 -8.34 -2.70 -12.87
N SER A 127 -9.66 -2.69 -12.98
CA SER A 127 -10.55 -2.84 -11.83
C SER A 127 -10.40 -4.22 -11.20
N LEU A 128 -10.20 -4.23 -9.88
CA LEU A 128 -10.08 -5.44 -9.08
C LEU A 128 -11.43 -5.81 -8.44
N ASP A 129 -11.88 -4.99 -7.50
CA ASP A 129 -13.16 -5.13 -6.78
C ASP A 129 -13.47 -3.84 -6.00
N SER A 130 -14.61 -3.78 -5.34
CA SER A 130 -14.94 -2.84 -4.27
C SER A 130 -14.40 -3.31 -2.91
N ILE A 131 -14.25 -2.38 -1.96
CA ILE A 131 -13.80 -2.62 -0.57
C ILE A 131 -14.73 -1.98 0.46
#